data_AF-A0A1V5WDQ7-F1
#
_entry.id   AF-A0A1V5WDQ7-F1
#
_cell.length_a   1.000
_cell.length_b   1.000
_cell.length_c   1.000
_cell.angle_alpha   90.00
_cell.angle_beta   90.00
_cell.angle_gamma   90.00
#
_symmetry.space_group_name_H-M   'P 1'
#
loop_
_entity.id
_entity.type
_entity.pdbx_description
1 polymer ?
#
loop_
_entity_poly.entity_id
_entity_poly.type
_entity_poly.pdbx_seq_one_letter_code
_entity_poly.pdbx_strand_id
1 'polypeptide(L)'
;MNMTGKRLFGPGRVLLVCVLGMGFIGCSDSLKEVCRSSPTDGRIHVAALCGDSAGFGVGYGGAVQYTKDGGKTWIAGTNRSMCQFSLHALDDRTCFAAGNGSDVIMTGNGGETWTRLSDIPAGCAKGVSFITNDEGWVWTKSALYSTRNNGQTWQTVTLPADIQMIESAFLQSTGNGYLCGLDGYIYRTRDGGRTWERTVQFLDTKDQTFKAVLAGGVQGTAIRLSGERGLVAVIGLKEGKSAIRILRTTDGGETWSEPKYYNLDLPCLTLTISPDLHLAVFNNDSTVSMFALK
;
A
#
# COMPACT_ATOMS: atom_id res chain seq x y z
N MET A 1 9.92 27.02 -1.10
CA MET A 1 11.18 26.97 -1.87
C MET A 1 10.95 26.11 -3.09
N ASN A 2 10.93 26.71 -4.28
CA ASN A 2 10.79 26.00 -5.56
C ASN A 2 12.05 25.19 -5.83
N MET A 3 11.95 23.86 -5.90
CA MET A 3 13.04 22.99 -6.34
C MET A 3 12.83 22.62 -7.81
N THR A 4 13.60 23.25 -8.69
CA THR A 4 13.79 22.85 -10.08
C THR A 4 14.61 21.55 -10.16
N GLY A 5 14.24 20.70 -11.13
CA GLY A 5 14.56 19.28 -11.16
C GLY A 5 16.04 18.92 -11.04
N LYS A 6 16.36 18.13 -10.02
CA LYS A 6 17.50 17.20 -9.98
C LYS A 6 16.93 15.78 -9.96
N ARG A 7 17.61 14.84 -10.65
CA ARG A 7 17.33 13.39 -10.59
C ARG A 7 17.28 12.95 -9.12
N LEU A 8 16.15 12.38 -8.70
CA LEU A 8 15.92 11.94 -7.32
C LEU A 8 15.99 10.40 -7.15
N PHE A 9 16.04 9.64 -8.25
CA PHE A 9 15.96 8.18 -8.22
C PHE A 9 17.20 7.53 -8.87
N GLY A 10 17.60 6.39 -8.31
CA GLY A 10 18.26 5.32 -9.07
C GLY A 10 17.19 4.38 -9.66
N PRO A 11 17.54 3.46 -10.56
CA PRO A 11 16.57 2.59 -11.23
C PRO A 11 15.73 1.80 -10.21
N GLY A 12 14.40 1.98 -10.22
CA GLY A 12 13.48 1.09 -9.50
C GLY A 12 12.34 1.73 -8.70
N ARG A 13 11.14 1.72 -9.32
CA ARG A 13 9.80 1.47 -8.74
C ARG A 13 9.09 2.64 -8.01
N VAL A 14 8.09 3.19 -8.68
CA VAL A 14 7.11 4.17 -8.17
C VAL A 14 5.77 3.50 -7.87
N LEU A 15 5.09 3.88 -6.79
CA LEU A 15 3.80 3.30 -6.36
C LEU A 15 2.67 4.31 -6.64
N LEU A 16 1.56 3.84 -7.24
CA LEU A 16 0.52 4.70 -7.82
C LEU A 16 -0.86 4.38 -7.27
N VAL A 17 -1.41 5.17 -6.37
CA VAL A 17 -2.73 4.88 -5.79
C VAL A 17 -3.77 5.84 -6.38
N CYS A 18 -4.85 5.30 -6.94
CA CYS A 18 -6.02 6.07 -7.31
C CYS A 18 -7.05 5.96 -6.17
N VAL A 19 -7.93 6.94 -5.99
CA VAL A 19 -9.10 6.79 -5.13
C VAL A 19 -10.25 7.56 -5.76
N LEU A 20 -11.32 6.84 -6.08
CA LEU A 20 -12.67 7.33 -6.40
C LEU A 20 -12.80 8.29 -7.59
N GLY A 21 -13.17 7.73 -8.76
CA GLY A 21 -13.90 8.44 -9.82
C GLY A 21 -13.13 9.51 -10.60
N MET A 22 -11.91 9.86 -10.19
CA MET A 22 -11.02 10.80 -10.88
C MET A 22 -9.72 10.07 -11.20
N GLY A 23 -9.62 9.63 -12.45
CA GLY A 23 -8.58 8.69 -12.89
C GLY A 23 -7.22 9.32 -13.05
N PHE A 24 -6.18 8.65 -12.53
CA PHE A 24 -4.78 8.94 -12.86
C PHE A 24 -4.00 7.64 -12.93
N ILE A 25 -3.17 7.51 -13.95
CA ILE A 25 -2.26 6.37 -14.06
C ILE A 25 -0.94 6.77 -14.77
N GLY A 26 0.18 6.87 -14.04
CA GLY A 26 1.57 6.81 -14.54
C GLY A 26 2.55 7.94 -14.16
N CYS A 27 3.77 7.59 -13.71
CA CYS A 27 5.02 8.29 -14.02
C CYS A 27 6.27 7.43 -13.68
N SER A 28 7.21 7.30 -14.63
CA SER A 28 8.57 6.77 -14.39
C SER A 28 9.65 7.86 -14.52
N ASP A 29 10.73 7.72 -13.74
CA ASP A 29 12.08 8.36 -13.72
C ASP A 29 12.26 9.86 -14.03
N SER A 30 11.21 10.55 -14.44
CA SER A 30 11.20 11.91 -14.96
C SER A 30 10.18 12.81 -14.27
N LEU A 31 9.20 12.27 -13.52
CA LEU A 31 8.31 12.88 -12.50
C LEU A 31 7.85 14.34 -12.70
N LYS A 32 7.88 14.85 -13.93
CA LYS A 32 7.40 16.19 -14.28
C LYS A 32 6.00 16.17 -14.84
N GLU A 33 5.50 15.00 -15.24
CA GLU A 33 4.18 14.87 -15.84
C GLU A 33 3.41 13.69 -15.25
N VAL A 34 2.21 14.01 -14.77
CA VAL A 34 1.17 13.09 -14.36
C VAL A 34 0.37 12.74 -15.62
N CYS A 35 0.34 11.47 -16.03
CA CYS A 35 -0.47 11.05 -17.19
C CYS A 35 -1.96 11.10 -16.84
N ARG A 36 -2.72 11.88 -17.61
CA ARG A 36 -4.06 12.41 -17.26
C ARG A 36 -5.27 11.53 -17.59
N SER A 37 -5.11 10.30 -18.07
CA SER A 37 -6.28 9.42 -18.22
C SER A 37 -5.92 7.95 -18.48
N SER A 38 -6.71 7.06 -17.87
CA SER A 38 -6.89 5.68 -18.32
C SER A 38 -7.67 5.70 -19.64
N PRO A 39 -7.23 5.01 -20.70
CA PRO A 39 -8.01 4.87 -21.94
C PRO A 39 -9.16 3.86 -21.82
N THR A 40 -9.36 3.23 -20.66
CA THR A 40 -10.46 2.28 -20.46
C THR A 40 -11.56 2.88 -19.59
N ASP A 41 -12.81 2.57 -19.94
CA ASP A 41 -14.03 2.95 -19.21
C ASP A 41 -14.11 2.31 -17.80
N GLY A 42 -13.17 1.43 -17.45
CA GLY A 42 -13.07 0.77 -16.15
C GLY A 42 -12.48 1.67 -15.07
N ARG A 43 -13.20 1.82 -13.95
CA ARG A 43 -12.73 2.59 -12.79
C ARG A 43 -11.59 1.85 -12.10
N ILE A 44 -10.34 2.24 -12.36
CA ILE A 44 -9.17 1.74 -11.62
C ILE A 44 -9.16 2.32 -10.20
N HIS A 45 -8.97 1.44 -9.22
CA HIS A 45 -8.86 1.79 -7.81
C HIS A 45 -7.41 1.89 -7.37
N VAL A 46 -6.52 0.97 -7.73
CA VAL A 46 -5.12 1.03 -7.28
C VAL A 46 -4.20 0.62 -8.41
N ALA A 47 -3.01 1.22 -8.49
CA ALA A 47 -1.96 0.81 -9.40
C ALA A 47 -0.58 0.69 -8.71
N ALA A 48 0.39 0.09 -9.39
CA ALA A 48 1.80 0.12 -9.01
C ALA A 48 2.64 0.18 -10.28
N LEU A 49 3.77 0.88 -10.24
CA LEU A 49 4.77 0.84 -11.29
C LEU A 49 5.99 0.05 -10.80
N CYS A 50 6.53 -0.77 -11.69
CA CYS A 50 7.69 -1.60 -11.46
C CYS A 50 8.79 -1.20 -12.44
N GLY A 51 9.81 -0.50 -11.93
CA GLY A 51 10.85 0.07 -12.76
C GLY A 51 10.31 1.19 -13.64
N ASP A 52 10.92 1.38 -14.81
CA ASP A 52 10.65 2.54 -15.67
C ASP A 52 9.59 2.29 -16.74
N SER A 53 9.21 1.03 -16.92
CA SER A 53 8.35 0.58 -18.02
C SER A 53 7.10 -0.14 -17.53
N ALA A 54 7.20 -1.02 -16.55
CA ALA A 54 6.09 -1.89 -16.17
C ALA A 54 5.19 -1.26 -15.11
N GLY A 55 3.95 -1.73 -15.07
CA GLY A 55 3.02 -1.40 -14.01
C GLY A 55 1.70 -2.13 -14.15
N PHE A 56 0.94 -2.15 -13.07
CA PHE A 56 -0.31 -2.88 -12.90
C PHE A 56 -1.36 -1.95 -12.34
N GLY A 57 -2.60 -2.06 -12.81
CA GLY A 57 -3.76 -1.36 -12.30
C GLY A 57 -4.90 -2.33 -12.06
N VAL A 58 -5.62 -2.18 -10.95
CA VAL A 58 -6.79 -3.00 -10.59
C VAL A 58 -7.94 -2.12 -10.13
N GLY A 59 -9.18 -2.53 -10.37
CA GLY A 59 -10.33 -1.64 -10.28
C GLY A 59 -11.70 -2.28 -10.05
N TYR A 60 -12.73 -1.45 -10.16
CA TYR A 60 -14.12 -1.82 -9.95
C TYR A 60 -14.58 -2.78 -11.04
N GLY A 61 -15.46 -3.72 -10.70
CA GLY A 61 -16.00 -4.69 -11.65
C GLY A 61 -14.96 -5.67 -12.18
N GLY A 62 -13.80 -5.79 -11.54
CA GLY A 62 -12.75 -6.72 -11.96
C GLY A 62 -11.75 -6.15 -12.94
N ALA A 63 -11.83 -4.86 -13.25
CA ALA A 63 -10.97 -4.21 -14.23
C ALA A 63 -9.50 -4.39 -13.83
N VAL A 64 -8.70 -4.90 -14.77
CA VAL A 64 -7.25 -4.99 -14.64
C VAL A 64 -6.59 -4.37 -15.85
N GLN A 65 -5.48 -3.70 -15.63
CA GLN A 65 -4.69 -3.07 -16.69
C GLN A 65 -3.21 -3.21 -16.40
N TYR A 66 -2.40 -3.02 -17.42
CA TYR A 66 -0.95 -2.97 -17.31
C TYR A 66 -0.35 -1.94 -18.25
N THR A 67 0.87 -1.51 -17.94
CA THR A 67 1.65 -0.61 -18.79
C THR A 67 3.00 -1.24 -19.11
N LYS A 68 3.56 -0.87 -20.27
CA LYS A 68 4.91 -1.24 -20.71
C LYS A 68 5.78 0.00 -21.01
N ASP A 69 5.30 1.20 -20.68
CA ASP A 69 5.94 2.48 -20.98
C ASP A 69 5.95 3.48 -19.80
N GLY A 70 5.92 2.96 -18.57
CA GLY A 70 6.01 3.78 -17.35
C GLY A 70 4.68 4.46 -16.99
N GLY A 71 3.59 3.93 -17.51
CA GLY A 71 2.24 4.43 -17.31
C GLY A 71 1.81 5.52 -18.28
N LYS A 72 2.54 5.75 -19.38
CA LYS A 72 2.11 6.69 -20.42
C LYS A 72 0.90 6.14 -21.17
N THR A 73 0.85 4.83 -21.37
CA THR A 73 -0.28 4.09 -21.92
C THR A 73 -0.61 2.87 -21.06
N TRP A 74 -1.88 2.48 -21.09
CA TRP A 74 -2.41 1.35 -20.33
C TRP A 74 -3.22 0.43 -21.23
N ILE A 75 -2.98 -0.86 -21.09
CA ILE A 75 -3.59 -1.93 -21.86
C ILE A 75 -4.48 -2.74 -20.91
N ALA A 76 -5.70 -3.05 -21.34
CA ALA A 76 -6.60 -3.90 -20.56
C ALA A 76 -6.06 -5.33 -20.48
N GLY A 77 -5.97 -5.88 -19.27
CA GLY A 77 -5.72 -7.30 -19.04
C GLY A 77 -7.02 -8.08 -18.92
N THR A 78 -6.92 -9.41 -18.82
CA THR A 78 -8.07 -10.28 -18.58
C THR A 78 -8.12 -10.77 -17.14
N ASN A 79 -9.28 -10.66 -16.50
CA ASN A 79 -9.56 -11.13 -15.15
C ASN A 79 -10.97 -11.73 -15.07
N ARG A 80 -11.17 -12.67 -14.13
CA ARG A 80 -12.46 -13.31 -13.85
C ARG A 80 -13.01 -12.99 -12.44
N SER A 81 -12.30 -12.18 -11.66
CA SER A 81 -12.69 -11.72 -10.32
C SER A 81 -13.37 -10.34 -10.38
N MET A 82 -14.27 -10.01 -9.46
CA MET A 82 -15.19 -8.86 -9.62
C MET A 82 -14.81 -7.55 -8.91
N CYS A 83 -13.85 -7.50 -7.97
CA CYS A 83 -13.46 -6.23 -7.33
C CYS A 83 -12.08 -6.31 -6.65
N GLN A 84 -11.25 -5.28 -6.82
CA GLN A 84 -9.91 -5.21 -6.24
C GLN A 84 -9.63 -3.84 -5.61
N PHE A 85 -9.08 -3.83 -4.39
CA PHE A 85 -8.82 -2.63 -3.58
C PHE A 85 -7.35 -2.48 -3.17
N SER A 86 -6.54 -3.52 -3.34
CA SER A 86 -5.14 -3.51 -2.99
C SER A 86 -4.37 -4.37 -3.97
N LEU A 87 -3.12 -3.99 -4.22
CA LEU A 87 -2.18 -4.80 -4.95
C LEU A 87 -0.78 -4.74 -4.35
N HIS A 88 0.04 -5.74 -4.64
CA HIS A 88 1.46 -5.78 -4.34
C HIS A 88 2.20 -6.36 -5.54
N ALA A 89 3.02 -5.53 -6.18
CA ALA A 89 3.88 -5.96 -7.28
C ALA A 89 5.25 -6.39 -6.75
N LEU A 90 5.64 -7.64 -7.06
CA LEU A 90 6.95 -8.20 -6.71
C LEU A 90 8.01 -7.81 -7.73
N ASP A 91 7.62 -7.73 -9.01
CA ASP A 91 8.47 -7.35 -10.13
C ASP A 91 7.63 -6.88 -11.32
N ASP A 92 8.25 -6.68 -12.47
CA ASP A 92 7.62 -6.22 -13.71
C ASP A 92 6.66 -7.24 -14.34
N ARG A 93 6.67 -8.49 -13.87
CA ARG A 93 5.82 -9.58 -14.36
C ARG A 93 4.80 -10.05 -13.34
N THR A 94 5.12 -9.93 -12.05
CA THR A 94 4.41 -10.58 -10.97
C THR A 94 3.75 -9.59 -10.04
N CYS A 95 2.43 -9.70 -9.93
CA CYS A 95 1.63 -8.85 -9.06
C CYS A 95 0.47 -9.63 -8.46
N PHE A 96 0.17 -9.34 -7.20
CA PHE A 96 -0.96 -9.87 -6.45
C PHE A 96 -1.97 -8.77 -6.20
N ALA A 97 -3.26 -9.09 -6.22
CA ALA A 97 -4.31 -8.16 -5.85
C ALA A 97 -5.44 -8.86 -5.09
N ALA A 98 -6.13 -8.10 -4.23
CA ALA A 98 -7.31 -8.55 -3.52
C ALA A 98 -8.27 -7.38 -3.26
N GLY A 99 -9.51 -7.66 -2.88
CA GLY A 99 -10.49 -6.60 -2.61
C GLY A 99 -11.87 -7.08 -2.19
N ASN A 100 -12.90 -6.66 -2.92
CA ASN A 100 -14.30 -6.98 -2.59
C ASN A 100 -14.61 -8.41 -3.04
N GLY A 101 -14.32 -9.35 -2.14
CA GLY A 101 -14.41 -10.78 -2.39
C GLY A 101 -13.49 -11.51 -1.44
N SER A 102 -13.68 -12.83 -1.34
CA SER A 102 -12.74 -13.70 -0.65
C SER A 102 -11.51 -14.03 -1.50
N ASP A 103 -11.45 -13.61 -2.76
CA ASP A 103 -10.41 -14.05 -3.67
C ASP A 103 -9.20 -13.12 -3.71
N VAL A 104 -8.06 -13.76 -3.95
CA VAL A 104 -6.79 -13.13 -4.27
C VAL A 104 -6.49 -13.51 -5.72
N ILE A 105 -6.05 -12.55 -6.52
CA ILE A 105 -5.65 -12.80 -7.91
C ILE A 105 -4.16 -12.53 -8.09
N MET A 106 -3.54 -13.24 -9.03
CA MET A 106 -2.13 -13.11 -9.37
C MET A 106 -1.95 -13.04 -10.88
N THR A 107 -1.03 -12.21 -11.34
CA THR A 107 -0.44 -12.29 -12.69
C THR A 107 1.03 -12.70 -12.57
N GLY A 108 1.53 -13.46 -13.55
CA GLY A 108 2.97 -13.77 -13.73
C GLY A 108 3.48 -13.38 -15.13
N ASN A 109 2.67 -12.66 -15.90
CA ASN A 109 2.94 -12.25 -17.28
C ASN A 109 2.73 -10.75 -17.49
N GLY A 110 3.01 -9.93 -16.47
CA GLY A 110 2.99 -8.48 -16.59
C GLY A 110 1.58 -7.89 -16.68
N GLY A 111 0.57 -8.59 -16.15
CA GLY A 111 -0.81 -8.09 -16.07
C GLY A 111 -1.68 -8.42 -17.27
N GLU A 112 -1.16 -9.13 -18.27
CA GLU A 112 -1.92 -9.58 -19.45
C GLU A 112 -3.08 -10.50 -19.05
N THR A 113 -2.82 -11.44 -18.14
CA THR A 113 -3.85 -12.33 -17.58
C THR A 113 -3.69 -12.47 -16.08
N TRP A 114 -4.81 -12.52 -15.37
CA TRP A 114 -4.89 -12.72 -13.94
C TRP A 114 -5.60 -14.02 -13.60
N THR A 115 -5.00 -14.80 -12.70
CA THR A 115 -5.51 -16.08 -12.21
C THR A 115 -5.99 -15.92 -10.78
N ARG A 116 -7.16 -16.49 -10.49
CA ARG A 116 -7.73 -16.54 -9.15
C ARG A 116 -7.04 -17.61 -8.32
N LEU A 117 -6.61 -17.24 -7.11
CA LEU A 117 -6.08 -18.15 -6.09
C LEU A 117 -7.24 -18.68 -5.23
N SER A 118 -6.93 -19.47 -4.19
CA SER A 118 -7.95 -19.94 -3.25
C SER A 118 -8.54 -18.79 -2.45
N ASP A 119 -9.78 -18.99 -2.00
CA ASP A 119 -10.49 -18.02 -1.17
C ASP A 119 -9.87 -17.90 0.23
N ILE A 120 -9.71 -16.66 0.71
CA ILE A 120 -9.39 -16.38 2.10
C ILE A 120 -10.64 -16.60 2.99
N PRO A 121 -10.48 -17.17 4.21
CA PRO A 121 -11.62 -17.54 5.05
C PRO A 121 -12.57 -16.40 5.48
N ALA A 122 -12.09 -15.16 5.63
CA ALA A 122 -12.91 -14.04 6.16
C ALA A 122 -13.37 -13.00 5.11
N GLY A 123 -13.54 -13.39 3.84
CA GLY A 123 -14.16 -12.51 2.84
C GLY A 123 -13.28 -11.31 2.47
N CYS A 124 -13.86 -10.11 2.38
CA CYS A 124 -13.23 -8.93 1.76
C CYS A 124 -11.86 -8.55 2.34
N ALA A 125 -10.82 -8.65 1.51
CA ALA A 125 -9.48 -8.21 1.83
C ALA A 125 -9.37 -6.67 1.81
N LYS A 126 -8.69 -6.13 2.83
CA LYS A 126 -8.28 -4.72 2.90
C LYS A 126 -6.90 -4.51 2.26
N GLY A 127 -6.01 -5.51 2.33
CA GLY A 127 -4.71 -5.40 1.70
C GLY A 127 -3.95 -6.71 1.56
N VAL A 128 -2.89 -6.64 0.76
CA VAL A 128 -1.98 -7.76 0.45
C VAL A 128 -0.51 -7.33 0.58
N SER A 129 0.34 -8.24 1.04
CA SER A 129 1.80 -8.03 1.12
C SER A 129 2.53 -9.33 0.82
N PHE A 130 3.24 -9.40 -0.29
CA PHE A 130 4.00 -10.58 -0.70
C PHE A 130 5.49 -10.29 -0.70
N ILE A 131 6.29 -11.31 -0.40
CA ILE A 131 7.76 -11.24 -0.46
C ILE A 131 8.33 -12.17 -1.52
N THR A 132 7.56 -13.20 -1.90
CA THR A 132 7.85 -14.14 -2.98
C THR A 132 6.51 -14.57 -3.60
N ASN A 133 6.57 -15.36 -4.68
CA ASN A 133 5.36 -15.94 -5.26
C ASN A 133 4.62 -16.87 -4.28
N ASP A 134 5.37 -17.52 -3.39
CA ASP A 134 4.81 -18.52 -2.50
C ASP A 134 4.42 -17.95 -1.14
N GLU A 135 5.09 -16.90 -0.67
CA GLU A 135 4.95 -16.37 0.69
C GLU A 135 4.37 -14.95 0.69
N GLY A 136 3.23 -14.80 1.36
CA GLY A 136 2.54 -13.54 1.48
C GLY A 136 1.48 -13.50 2.56
N TRP A 137 1.06 -12.29 2.88
CA TRP A 137 0.00 -11.95 3.82
C TRP A 137 -1.17 -11.29 3.11
N VAL A 138 -2.37 -11.59 3.58
CA VAL A 138 -3.61 -10.92 3.20
C VAL A 138 -4.38 -10.62 4.47
N TRP A 139 -4.90 -9.41 4.61
CA TRP A 139 -5.65 -9.02 5.79
C TRP A 139 -7.00 -8.40 5.42
N THR A 140 -7.98 -8.65 6.27
CA THR A 140 -9.27 -7.97 6.29
C THR A 140 -9.25 -6.88 7.37
N LYS A 141 -10.41 -6.36 7.75
CA LYS A 141 -10.50 -5.45 8.90
C LYS A 141 -10.16 -6.12 10.23
N SER A 142 -10.35 -7.44 10.36
CA SER A 142 -10.28 -8.14 11.66
C SER A 142 -9.57 -9.49 11.61
N ALA A 143 -9.00 -9.88 10.47
CA ALA A 143 -8.28 -11.13 10.31
C ALA A 143 -7.03 -10.94 9.45
N LEU A 144 -5.99 -11.69 9.76
CA LEU A 144 -4.76 -11.81 8.97
C LEU A 144 -4.60 -13.27 8.55
N TYR A 145 -4.24 -13.47 7.28
CA TYR A 145 -3.97 -14.77 6.70
C TYR A 145 -2.58 -14.78 6.07
N SER A 146 -1.94 -15.93 6.12
CA SER A 146 -0.67 -16.18 5.46
C SER A 146 -0.76 -17.34 4.48
N THR A 147 0.07 -17.30 3.44
CA THR A 147 0.29 -18.41 2.53
C THR A 147 1.78 -18.69 2.41
N ARG A 148 2.12 -19.95 2.10
CA ARG A 148 3.48 -20.43 1.77
C ARG A 148 3.47 -21.33 0.51
N ASN A 149 2.38 -21.30 -0.24
CA ASN A 149 2.13 -22.17 -1.40
C ASN A 149 1.36 -21.44 -2.50
N ASN A 150 1.76 -20.20 -2.79
CA ASN A 150 1.21 -19.38 -3.86
C ASN A 150 -0.32 -19.18 -3.76
N GLY A 151 -0.80 -18.94 -2.55
CA GLY A 151 -2.22 -18.73 -2.27
C GLY A 151 -3.11 -19.93 -2.56
N GLN A 152 -2.57 -21.15 -2.71
CA GLN A 152 -3.36 -22.37 -2.81
C GLN A 152 -4.08 -22.68 -1.49
N THR A 153 -3.47 -22.32 -0.37
CA THR A 153 -4.12 -22.36 0.95
C THR A 153 -3.76 -21.15 1.78
N TRP A 154 -4.70 -20.73 2.62
CA TRP A 154 -4.57 -19.61 3.54
C TRP A 154 -4.69 -20.07 4.98
N GLN A 155 -3.69 -19.76 5.79
CA GLN A 155 -3.66 -20.08 7.22
C GLN A 155 -3.91 -18.82 8.04
N THR A 156 -4.82 -18.92 9.01
CA THR A 156 -5.09 -17.83 9.95
C THR A 156 -3.85 -17.53 10.79
N VAL A 157 -3.47 -16.25 10.83
CA VAL A 157 -2.46 -15.73 11.74
C VAL A 157 -3.19 -15.13 12.93
N THR A 158 -2.87 -15.60 14.13
CA THR A 158 -3.52 -15.12 15.36
C THR A 158 -3.08 -13.68 15.63
N LEU A 159 -4.06 -12.79 15.80
CA LEU A 159 -3.80 -11.38 16.11
C LEU A 159 -3.47 -11.23 17.61
N PRO A 160 -2.68 -10.21 17.99
CA PRO A 160 -2.57 -9.80 19.39
C PRO A 160 -3.95 -9.50 19.98
N ALA A 161 -4.17 -9.88 21.25
CA ALA A 161 -5.48 -9.78 21.91
C ALA A 161 -6.07 -8.37 21.94
N ASP A 162 -5.20 -7.35 21.96
CA ASP A 162 -5.58 -5.94 22.01
C ASP A 162 -6.08 -5.40 20.65
N ILE A 163 -5.81 -6.12 19.55
CA ILE A 163 -6.15 -5.67 18.20
C ILE A 163 -7.57 -6.09 17.85
N GLN A 164 -8.47 -5.11 17.88
CA GLN A 164 -9.84 -5.27 17.39
C GLN A 164 -9.94 -5.11 15.87
N MET A 165 -9.11 -4.24 15.29
CA MET A 165 -9.14 -3.94 13.86
C MET A 165 -7.74 -3.64 13.32
N ILE A 166 -7.44 -4.20 12.15
CA ILE A 166 -6.20 -4.00 11.40
C ILE A 166 -6.35 -2.75 10.53
N GLU A 167 -5.47 -1.79 10.74
CA GLU A 167 -5.37 -0.61 9.90
C GLU A 167 -4.48 -0.87 8.68
N SER A 168 -3.30 -1.44 8.90
CA SER A 168 -2.34 -1.76 7.84
C SER A 168 -1.47 -2.94 8.26
N ALA A 169 -0.92 -3.68 7.30
CA ALA A 169 0.06 -4.73 7.58
C ALA A 169 1.12 -4.76 6.48
N PHE A 170 2.30 -5.26 6.84
CA PHE A 170 3.43 -5.40 5.93
C PHE A 170 4.27 -6.61 6.30
N LEU A 171 4.41 -7.56 5.37
CA LEU A 171 5.35 -8.66 5.47
C LEU A 171 6.67 -8.22 4.86
N GLN A 172 7.71 -8.10 5.68
CA GLN A 172 9.01 -7.61 5.22
C GLN A 172 9.88 -8.74 4.66
N SER A 173 9.91 -9.87 5.36
CA SER A 173 10.66 -11.07 5.00
C SER A 173 10.05 -12.29 5.68
N THR A 174 10.55 -13.48 5.37
CA THR A 174 10.08 -14.71 6.01
C THR A 174 10.20 -14.57 7.54
N GLY A 175 9.07 -14.66 8.23
CA GLY A 175 9.00 -14.53 9.68
C GLY A 175 8.91 -13.09 10.22
N ASN A 176 9.42 -12.08 9.51
CA ASN A 176 9.40 -10.69 9.98
C ASN A 176 8.28 -9.90 9.33
N GLY A 177 7.38 -9.37 10.14
CA GLY A 177 6.26 -8.56 9.66
C GLY A 177 5.73 -7.59 10.70
N TYR A 178 4.91 -6.67 10.22
CA TYR A 178 4.43 -5.52 10.97
C TYR A 178 2.93 -5.36 10.77
N LEU A 179 2.24 -4.91 11.82
CA LEU A 179 0.81 -4.68 11.81
C LEU A 179 0.52 -3.39 12.58
N CYS A 180 -0.22 -2.48 11.96
CA CYS A 180 -0.74 -1.26 12.59
C CYS A 180 -2.21 -1.50 12.96
N GLY A 181 -2.54 -1.44 14.25
CA GLY A 181 -3.92 -1.59 14.72
C GLY A 181 -4.64 -0.25 14.85
N LEU A 182 -5.98 -0.27 14.86
CA LEU A 182 -6.79 0.92 15.16
C LEU A 182 -6.75 1.32 16.65
N ASP A 183 -6.17 0.49 17.50
CA ASP A 183 -5.77 0.83 18.86
C ASP A 183 -4.59 1.81 18.90
N GLY A 184 -3.96 2.08 17.76
CA GLY A 184 -2.94 3.10 17.58
C GLY A 184 -1.51 2.63 17.81
N TYR A 185 -1.29 1.32 17.87
CA TYR A 185 0.02 0.71 18.05
C TYR A 185 0.54 -0.01 16.81
N ILE A 186 1.87 -0.06 16.70
CA ILE A 186 2.58 -0.97 15.80
C ILE A 186 2.91 -2.24 16.57
N TYR A 187 2.62 -3.36 15.94
CA TYR A 187 2.99 -4.69 16.39
C TYR A 187 3.99 -5.28 15.40
N ARG A 188 5.01 -5.95 15.93
CA ARG A 188 6.04 -6.64 15.16
C ARG A 188 6.04 -8.11 15.49
N THR A 189 6.24 -8.94 14.48
CA THR A 189 6.55 -10.37 14.65
C THR A 189 7.90 -10.68 14.04
N ARG A 190 8.58 -11.70 14.59
CA ARG A 190 9.83 -12.28 14.08
C ARG A 190 9.71 -13.78 13.77
N ASP A 191 8.52 -14.34 13.95
CA ASP A 191 8.25 -15.78 13.79
C ASP A 191 7.04 -16.07 12.89
N GLY A 192 6.65 -15.10 12.06
CA GLY A 192 5.57 -15.23 11.07
C GLY A 192 4.18 -15.03 11.67
N GLY A 193 4.09 -14.32 12.79
CA GLY A 193 2.83 -13.98 13.48
C GLY A 193 2.38 -15.03 14.49
N ARG A 194 3.29 -15.90 14.97
CA ARG A 194 3.01 -16.79 16.10
C ARG A 194 3.08 -16.02 17.40
N THR A 195 4.04 -15.10 17.51
CA THR A 195 4.15 -14.12 18.58
C THR A 195 4.27 -12.71 18.02
N TRP A 196 3.81 -11.75 18.81
CA TRP A 196 3.79 -10.34 18.45
C TRP A 196 4.26 -9.49 19.63
N GLU A 197 5.07 -8.49 19.31
CA GLU A 197 5.57 -7.49 20.23
C GLU A 197 4.97 -6.13 19.88
N ARG A 198 4.38 -5.45 20.86
CA ARG A 198 3.87 -4.08 20.71
C ARG A 198 5.04 -3.10 20.86
N THR A 199 5.37 -2.35 19.81
CA THR A 199 6.61 -1.54 19.76
C THR A 199 6.37 -0.07 20.09
N VAL A 200 5.56 0.64 19.29
CA VAL A 200 5.33 2.08 19.46
C VAL A 200 3.85 2.44 19.30
N GLN A 201 3.42 3.45 20.04
CA GLN A 201 2.14 4.12 19.80
C GLN A 201 2.29 5.12 18.64
N PHE A 202 1.98 4.69 17.43
CA PHE A 202 2.05 5.53 16.22
C PHE A 202 0.83 6.44 16.05
N LEU A 203 -0.24 6.19 16.81
CA LEU A 203 -1.44 7.03 16.90
C LEU A 203 -1.96 7.06 18.35
N ASP A 204 -2.11 8.26 18.92
CA ASP A 204 -2.91 8.43 20.13
C ASP A 204 -4.30 8.93 19.71
N THR A 205 -5.33 8.10 19.88
CA THR A 205 -6.70 8.46 19.51
C THR A 205 -7.29 9.55 20.42
N LYS A 206 -6.64 9.86 21.54
CA LYS A 206 -7.04 10.94 22.44
C LYS A 206 -6.36 12.27 22.10
N ASP A 207 -5.34 12.26 21.24
CA ASP A 207 -4.64 13.44 20.78
C ASP A 207 -5.62 14.39 20.08
N GLN A 208 -5.77 15.59 20.63
CA GLN A 208 -6.62 16.64 20.04
C GLN A 208 -5.89 17.45 18.98
N THR A 209 -4.55 17.36 18.92
CA THR A 209 -3.71 18.09 17.98
C THR A 209 -3.67 17.42 16.61
N PHE A 210 -3.68 16.08 16.56
CA PHE A 210 -3.73 15.30 15.32
C PHE A 210 -4.87 14.27 15.36
N LYS A 211 -5.88 14.48 14.53
CA LYS A 211 -7.01 13.55 14.36
C LYS A 211 -6.79 12.71 13.12
N ALA A 212 -6.43 11.44 13.30
CA ALA A 212 -6.24 10.56 12.16
C ALA A 212 -7.55 10.33 11.42
N VAL A 213 -7.49 10.34 10.09
CA VAL A 213 -8.63 10.01 9.22
C VAL A 213 -8.50 8.53 8.91
N LEU A 214 -8.87 7.72 9.90
CA LEU A 214 -8.92 6.27 9.80
C LEU A 214 -10.38 5.85 9.66
N ALA A 215 -10.64 4.93 8.74
CA ALA A 215 -11.98 4.48 8.35
C ALA A 215 -12.77 5.46 7.45
N GLY A 216 -12.74 5.17 6.15
CA GLY A 216 -13.60 5.74 5.11
C GLY A 216 -13.61 4.92 3.82
N GLY A 217 -13.18 3.65 3.89
CA GLY A 217 -12.96 2.79 2.72
C GLY A 217 -11.60 3.01 2.02
N VAL A 218 -10.76 3.92 2.52
CA VAL A 218 -9.42 4.21 1.97
C VAL A 218 -8.34 3.91 3.02
N GLN A 219 -7.16 3.48 2.58
CA GLN A 219 -6.03 3.16 3.45
C GLN A 219 -5.42 4.46 4.01
N GLY A 220 -5.70 4.74 5.28
CA GLY A 220 -5.24 5.95 5.97
C GLY A 220 -3.81 5.83 6.52
N THR A 221 -3.26 4.62 6.55
CA THR A 221 -1.93 4.30 7.08
C THR A 221 -1.14 3.40 6.13
N ALA A 222 0.08 3.81 5.80
CA ALA A 222 1.07 2.94 5.17
C ALA A 222 2.22 2.66 6.13
N ILE A 223 2.70 1.43 6.12
CA ILE A 223 3.92 1.00 6.81
C ILE A 223 4.78 0.25 5.82
N ARG A 224 6.09 0.54 5.80
CA ARG A 224 7.06 -0.18 4.99
C ARG A 224 8.45 -0.11 5.60
N LEU A 225 9.16 -1.21 5.50
CA LEU A 225 10.57 -1.31 5.88
C LEU A 225 11.42 -1.83 4.73
N SER A 226 12.67 -1.39 4.70
CA SER A 226 13.71 -1.74 3.74
C SER A 226 15.02 -1.96 4.51
N GLY A 227 15.33 -3.22 4.78
CA GLY A 227 16.32 -3.59 5.80
C GLY A 227 15.91 -3.07 7.18
N GLU A 228 16.84 -2.44 7.89
CA GLU A 228 16.57 -1.89 9.24
C GLU A 228 15.85 -0.54 9.19
N ARG A 229 15.80 0.11 8.02
CA ARG A 229 15.14 1.41 7.87
C ARG A 229 13.67 1.24 7.56
N GLY A 230 12.83 2.10 8.11
CA GLY A 230 11.39 1.98 7.97
C GLY A 230 10.63 3.27 8.20
N LEU A 231 9.42 3.30 7.66
CA LEU A 231 8.48 4.40 7.78
C LEU A 231 7.08 3.86 8.11
N VAL A 232 6.39 4.57 8.99
CA VAL A 232 4.93 4.55 9.09
C VAL A 232 4.44 5.97 8.81
N ALA A 233 3.41 6.10 8.00
CA ALA A 233 2.79 7.37 7.68
C ALA A 233 1.27 7.26 7.82
N VAL A 234 0.66 8.27 8.44
CA VAL A 234 -0.78 8.32 8.74
C VAL A 234 -1.36 9.62 8.22
N ILE A 235 -2.50 9.54 7.54
CA ILE A 235 -3.29 10.70 7.12
C ILE A 235 -4.15 11.18 8.28
N GLY A 236 -4.22 12.49 8.46
CA GLY A 236 -5.09 13.07 9.47
C GLY A 236 -5.33 14.56 9.27
N LEU A 237 -5.88 15.16 10.30
CA LEU A 237 -6.08 16.59 10.44
C LEU A 237 -5.27 17.10 11.61
N LYS A 238 -4.37 18.05 11.37
CA LYS A 238 -3.68 18.80 12.40
C LYS A 238 -4.31 20.19 12.52
N GLU A 239 -4.85 20.52 13.69
CA GLU A 239 -5.53 21.82 13.92
C GLU A 239 -6.59 22.14 12.84
N GLY A 240 -7.33 21.11 12.40
CA GLY A 240 -8.36 21.23 11.37
C GLY A 240 -7.86 21.29 9.92
N LYS A 241 -6.55 21.24 9.68
CA LYS A 241 -5.94 21.22 8.35
C LYS A 241 -5.41 19.83 8.00
N SER A 242 -5.52 19.46 6.73
CA SER A 242 -4.95 18.22 6.21
C SER A 242 -3.47 18.09 6.56
N ALA A 243 -3.09 16.94 7.10
CA ALA A 243 -1.72 16.69 7.53
C ALA A 243 -1.38 15.20 7.43
N ILE A 244 -0.09 14.92 7.41
CA ILE A 244 0.44 13.58 7.62
C ILE A 244 1.29 13.55 8.89
N ARG A 245 1.20 12.42 9.61
CA ARG A 245 2.06 12.08 10.74
C ARG A 245 3.00 10.96 10.32
N ILE A 246 4.29 11.11 10.58
CA ILE A 246 5.33 10.16 10.16
C ILE A 246 6.20 9.77 11.34
N LEU A 247 6.43 8.48 11.52
CA LEU A 247 7.49 7.95 12.39
C LEU A 247 8.46 7.13 11.54
N ARG A 248 9.71 7.05 11.98
CA ARG A 248 10.77 6.33 11.29
C ARG A 248 11.48 5.36 12.22
N THR A 249 12.00 4.28 11.67
CA THR A 249 12.91 3.38 12.37
C THR A 249 14.21 3.23 11.57
N THR A 250 15.30 2.95 12.27
CA THR A 250 16.61 2.60 11.71
C THR A 250 17.16 1.30 12.28
N ASP A 251 16.36 0.56 13.05
CA ASP A 251 16.73 -0.65 13.78
C ASP A 251 15.72 -1.79 13.57
N GLY A 252 14.98 -1.78 12.46
CA GLY A 252 13.99 -2.82 12.16
C GLY A 252 12.73 -2.73 13.04
N GLY A 253 12.43 -1.54 13.54
CA GLY A 253 11.26 -1.24 14.34
C GLY A 253 11.39 -1.66 15.81
N GLU A 254 12.61 -1.84 16.32
CA GLU A 254 12.86 -1.93 17.77
C GLU A 254 12.48 -0.60 18.42
N THR A 255 12.95 0.49 17.84
CA THR A 255 12.60 1.84 18.22
C THR A 255 12.09 2.65 17.04
N TRP A 256 11.30 3.67 17.36
CA TRP A 256 10.73 4.59 16.40
C TRP A 256 11.00 6.02 16.84
N SER A 257 11.27 6.89 15.86
CA SER A 257 11.51 8.31 16.09
C SER A 257 10.27 8.99 16.67
N GLU A 258 10.49 10.11 17.35
CA GLU A 258 9.42 11.06 17.64
C GLU A 258 8.61 11.40 16.36
N PRO A 259 7.28 11.57 16.48
CA PRO A 259 6.42 11.81 15.34
C PRO A 259 6.69 13.17 14.72
N LYS A 260 6.87 13.19 13.40
CA LYS A 260 6.92 14.42 12.60
C LYS A 260 5.59 14.65 11.92
N TYR A 261 5.15 15.91 11.91
CA TYR A 261 3.90 16.34 11.28
C TYR A 261 4.21 17.23 10.08
N TYR A 262 3.52 16.99 8.98
CA TYR A 262 3.60 17.82 7.79
C TYR A 262 2.20 18.24 7.40
N ASN A 263 1.96 19.56 7.40
CA ASN A 263 0.73 20.12 6.89
C ASN A 263 0.72 19.97 5.36
N LEU A 264 -0.45 19.65 4.82
CA LEU A 264 -0.69 19.55 3.39
C LEU A 264 -1.51 20.77 2.96
N ASP A 265 -1.19 21.28 1.77
CA ASP A 265 -1.95 22.38 1.17
C ASP A 265 -3.33 21.90 0.66
N LEU A 266 -3.48 20.59 0.44
CA LEU A 266 -4.67 19.97 -0.12
C LEU A 266 -5.15 18.78 0.75
N PRO A 267 -6.46 18.48 0.74
CA PRO A 267 -6.97 17.23 1.30
C PRO A 267 -6.32 16.00 0.67
N CYS A 268 -5.81 15.12 1.53
CA CYS A 268 -5.24 13.84 1.13
C CYS A 268 -6.34 12.78 1.02
N LEU A 269 -6.30 12.02 -0.08
CA LEU A 269 -7.13 10.84 -0.27
C LEU A 269 -6.46 9.59 0.31
N THR A 270 -5.19 9.37 -0.02
CA THR A 270 -4.42 8.19 0.38
C THR A 270 -2.92 8.50 0.30
N LEU A 271 -2.11 7.63 0.91
CA LEU A 271 -0.66 7.71 0.85
C LEU A 271 -0.04 6.34 0.63
N THR A 272 1.23 6.33 0.25
CA THR A 272 1.96 5.08 0.04
C THR A 272 3.47 5.24 0.18
N ILE A 273 4.16 4.16 0.48
CA ILE A 273 5.62 4.15 0.71
C ILE A 273 6.29 3.19 -0.29
N SER A 274 7.24 3.72 -1.06
CA SER A 274 8.02 2.97 -2.04
C SER A 274 9.10 2.08 -1.38
N PRO A 275 9.67 1.10 -2.10
CA PRO A 275 10.73 0.23 -1.57
C PRO A 275 11.98 0.95 -1.07
N ASP A 276 12.28 2.12 -1.63
CA ASP A 276 13.38 3.01 -1.23
C ASP A 276 12.96 4.06 -0.19
N LEU A 277 11.77 3.89 0.41
CA LEU A 277 11.23 4.70 1.52
C LEU A 277 10.93 6.16 1.15
N HIS A 278 10.54 6.42 -0.11
CA HIS A 278 9.88 7.67 -0.46
C HIS A 278 8.39 7.59 -0.14
N LEU A 279 7.86 8.65 0.45
CA LEU A 279 6.44 8.78 0.75
C LEU A 279 5.78 9.61 -0.36
N ALA A 280 4.73 9.05 -0.95
CA ALA A 280 3.86 9.74 -1.89
C ALA A 280 2.48 9.93 -1.27
N VAL A 281 1.94 11.14 -1.39
CA VAL A 281 0.61 11.54 -0.91
C VAL A 281 -0.24 11.92 -2.11
N PHE A 282 -1.40 11.31 -2.22
CA PHE A 282 -2.35 11.56 -3.30
C PHE A 282 -3.42 12.52 -2.81
N ASN A 283 -3.55 13.66 -3.49
CA ASN A 283 -4.44 14.74 -3.12
C ASN A 283 -5.80 14.60 -3.83
N ASN A 284 -6.83 15.25 -3.28
CA ASN A 284 -8.18 15.22 -3.82
C ASN A 284 -8.36 15.98 -5.15
N ASP A 285 -7.42 16.88 -5.48
CA ASP A 285 -7.33 17.54 -6.79
C ASP A 285 -6.56 16.69 -7.82
N SER A 286 -6.19 15.48 -7.41
CA SER A 286 -5.47 14.50 -8.20
C SER A 286 -4.02 14.83 -8.53
N THR A 287 -3.41 15.69 -7.73
CA THR A 287 -1.95 15.86 -7.70
C THR A 287 -1.29 14.87 -6.72
N VAL A 288 0.02 14.71 -6.86
CA VAL A 288 0.84 13.90 -5.95
C VAL A 288 1.87 14.78 -5.27
N SER A 289 1.92 14.74 -3.93
CA SER A 289 2.96 15.38 -3.13
C SER A 289 4.00 14.34 -2.69
N MET A 290 5.27 14.61 -2.97
CA MET A 290 6.38 13.71 -2.67
C MET A 290 7.21 14.21 -1.49
N PHE A 291 7.56 13.30 -0.58
CA PHE A 291 8.37 13.59 0.59
C PHE A 291 9.66 12.77 0.52
N ALA A 292 10.77 13.44 0.24
CA ALA A 292 12.10 12.89 0.41
C ALA A 292 12.49 13.00 1.88
N LEU A 293 12.27 11.91 2.60
CA LEU A 293 12.49 11.84 4.04
C LEU A 293 13.98 11.58 4.31
N LYS A 294 14.80 12.65 4.16
CA LYS A 294 16.19 12.68 4.65
C LYS A 294 16.22 12.38 6.14
#